data_AF-A0A2D8PDL5-F1
#
_entry.id   AF-A0A2D8PDL5-F1
#
_cell.length_a   1.000
_cell.length_b   1.000
_cell.length_c   1.000
_cell.angle_alpha   90.00
_cell.angle_beta   90.00
_cell.angle_gamma   90.00
#
_symmetry.space_group_name_H-M   'P 1'
#
loop_
_entity.id
_entity.type
_entity.pdbx_description
1 polymer ?
#
loop_
_entity_poly.entity_id
_entity_poly.type
_entity_poly.pdbx_seq_one_letter_code
_entity_poly.pdbx_strand_id
1 'polypeptide(L)'
;MGLWNFVKGAGKSLFGGEDAKNEDALKKEVEDLGVSTEGLEIKVEGDKVKVSGGSMTTEEKEKVILAVGNVEGISEVEADVETETLFHTVEKGDTLWAISQKTLGDGARYNEIFEANKPMLKHPDKIYPGQLLRIPT
;
A
#
# COMPACT_ATOMS: atom_id res chain seq x y z
N MET A 1 -2.61 -14.84 7.92
CA MET A 1 -2.37 -14.39 6.54
C MET A 1 -3.50 -13.53 6.00
N GLY A 2 -3.21 -12.28 5.68
CA GLY A 2 -4.04 -11.43 4.84
C GLY A 2 -3.57 -11.45 3.39
N LEU A 3 -4.50 -11.24 2.47
CA LEU A 3 -4.23 -11.11 1.04
C LEU A 3 -4.84 -9.79 0.56
N TRP A 4 -4.01 -8.95 -0.06
CA TRP A 4 -4.39 -7.65 -0.60
C TRP A 4 -4.26 -7.68 -2.12
N ASN A 5 -5.34 -7.29 -2.80
CA ASN A 5 -5.36 -7.19 -4.26
C ASN A 5 -5.01 -5.77 -4.69
N PHE A 6 -4.14 -5.67 -5.69
CA PHE A 6 -3.66 -4.41 -6.27
C PHE A 6 -3.94 -4.40 -7.76
N VAL A 7 -4.08 -3.19 -8.31
CA VAL A 7 -4.34 -3.02 -9.74
C VAL A 7 -3.01 -2.95 -10.48
N LYS A 8 -2.66 -4.02 -11.19
CA LYS A 8 -1.38 -4.20 -11.91
C LYS A 8 -0.93 -3.01 -12.78
N GLY A 9 -1.88 -2.25 -13.33
CA GLY A 9 -1.61 -1.08 -14.18
C GLY A 9 -1.67 0.27 -13.48
N ALA A 10 -1.89 0.29 -12.16
CA ALA A 10 -2.03 1.49 -11.36
C ALA A 10 -1.05 1.43 -10.20
N GLY A 11 0.05 2.16 -10.32
CA GLY A 11 1.09 2.17 -9.31
C GLY A 11 2.13 3.24 -9.56
N LYS A 12 2.96 3.48 -8.56
CA LYS A 12 4.20 4.24 -8.72
C LYS A 12 5.17 3.40 -9.54
N SER A 13 5.54 3.86 -10.73
CA SER A 13 6.58 3.22 -11.52
C SER A 13 7.93 3.46 -10.83
N LEU A 14 8.47 2.45 -10.16
CA LEU A 14 9.73 2.58 -9.41
C LEU A 14 10.95 2.62 -10.34
N PHE A 15 10.90 1.91 -11.47
CA PHE A 15 11.88 1.97 -12.55
C PHE A 15 11.12 1.63 -13.84
N GLY A 16 11.37 2.35 -14.94
CA GLY A 16 10.54 2.24 -16.14
C GLY A 16 10.51 0.82 -16.73
N GLY A 17 9.36 0.15 -16.67
CA GLY A 17 9.14 -1.18 -17.24
C GLY A 17 9.34 -2.34 -16.26
N GLU A 18 9.47 -3.55 -16.82
CA GLU A 18 9.41 -4.88 -16.18
C GLU A 18 10.30 -5.07 -14.94
N ASP A 19 11.27 -4.18 -14.72
CA ASP A 19 12.18 -4.07 -13.56
C ASP A 19 11.51 -3.64 -12.25
N ALA A 20 10.28 -3.14 -12.27
CA ALA A 20 9.53 -2.76 -11.05
C ALA A 20 9.21 -3.94 -10.11
N LYS A 21 9.33 -5.18 -10.60
CA LYS A 21 9.08 -6.42 -9.84
C LYS A 21 10.28 -6.90 -9.01
N ASN A 22 11.35 -6.12 -8.92
CA ASN A 22 12.57 -6.58 -8.28
C ASN A 22 12.52 -6.40 -6.75
N GLU A 23 12.97 -7.41 -6.01
CA GLU A 23 12.99 -7.42 -4.53
C GLU A 23 13.80 -6.24 -3.96
N ASP A 24 14.94 -5.92 -4.59
CA ASP A 24 15.78 -4.77 -4.21
C ASP A 24 15.07 -3.42 -4.38
N ALA A 25 14.26 -3.26 -5.44
CA ALA A 25 13.53 -2.01 -5.67
C ALA A 25 12.43 -1.82 -4.62
N LEU A 26 11.74 -2.90 -4.27
CA LEU A 26 10.71 -2.92 -3.23
C LEU A 26 11.31 -2.63 -1.85
N LYS A 27 12.42 -3.29 -1.50
CA LYS A 27 13.14 -3.01 -0.25
C LYS A 27 13.56 -1.54 -0.18
N LYS A 28 14.12 -1.01 -1.27
CA LYS A 28 14.54 0.39 -1.34
C LYS A 28 13.38 1.37 -1.14
N GLU A 29 12.21 1.12 -1.75
CA GLU A 29 11.03 1.97 -1.54
C GLU A 29 10.57 1.91 -0.07
N VAL A 30 10.57 0.74 0.55
CA VAL A 30 10.18 0.59 1.96
C VAL A 30 11.17 1.32 2.89
N GLU A 31 12.46 1.25 2.59
CA GLU A 31 13.51 2.03 3.29
C GLU A 31 13.35 3.54 3.07
N ASP A 32 13.03 3.99 1.85
CA ASP A 32 12.79 5.41 1.52
C ASP A 32 11.60 5.98 2.30
N LEU A 33 10.63 5.13 2.63
CA LEU A 33 9.47 5.46 3.47
C LEU A 33 9.79 5.44 4.97
N GLY A 34 11.02 5.10 5.36
CA GLY A 34 11.50 5.11 6.74
C GLY A 34 11.01 3.92 7.58
N VAL A 35 10.60 2.83 6.93
CA VAL A 35 10.17 1.60 7.62
C VAL A 35 11.33 0.61 7.64
N SER A 36 11.77 0.21 8.83
CA SER A 36 12.86 -0.77 8.97
C SER A 36 12.41 -2.14 8.48
N THR A 37 13.00 -2.65 7.39
CA THR A 37 12.76 -4.02 6.90
C THR A 37 13.53 -5.09 7.70
N GLU A 38 13.96 -4.80 8.93
CA GLU A 38 14.76 -5.72 9.74
C GLU A 38 13.96 -7.01 10.03
N GLY A 39 14.47 -8.13 9.50
CA GLY A 39 13.83 -9.45 9.62
C GLY A 39 12.61 -9.65 8.72
N LEU A 40 12.34 -8.75 7.78
CA LEU A 40 11.26 -8.86 6.81
C LEU A 40 11.76 -9.58 5.55
N GLU A 41 11.16 -10.72 5.22
CA GLU A 41 11.37 -11.45 3.98
C GLU A 41 10.30 -11.03 2.96
N ILE A 42 10.73 -10.34 1.90
CA ILE A 42 9.91 -10.04 0.72
C ILE A 42 10.32 -11.01 -0.38
N LYS A 43 9.39 -11.84 -0.84
CA LYS A 43 9.56 -12.75 -1.98
C LYS A 43 8.64 -12.34 -3.11
N VAL A 44 9.20 -12.09 -4.29
CA VAL A 44 8.39 -11.77 -5.48
C VAL A 44 8.22 -13.02 -6.35
N GLU A 45 6.98 -13.50 -6.47
CA GLU A 45 6.57 -14.61 -7.34
C GLU A 45 5.79 -14.05 -8.54
N GLY A 46 6.52 -13.59 -9.56
CA GLY A 46 5.91 -13.07 -10.80
C GLY A 46 5.27 -11.71 -10.62
N ASP A 47 3.96 -11.67 -10.34
CA ASP A 47 3.22 -10.45 -9.99
C ASP A 47 2.62 -10.47 -8.57
N LYS A 48 2.81 -11.59 -7.85
CA LYS A 48 2.47 -11.72 -6.43
C LYS A 48 3.69 -11.43 -5.57
N VAL A 49 3.50 -10.71 -4.48
CA VAL A 49 4.55 -10.48 -3.46
C VAL A 49 4.14 -11.11 -2.14
N LYS A 50 5.00 -11.95 -1.58
CA LYS A 50 4.84 -12.52 -0.25
C LYS A 50 5.73 -11.77 0.73
N VAL A 51 5.12 -11.23 1.77
CA VAL A 51 5.79 -10.53 2.86
C VAL A 51 5.63 -11.36 4.13
N SER A 52 6.73 -11.92 4.62
CA SER A 52 6.75 -12.76 5.82
C SER A 52 7.81 -12.29 6.81
N GLY A 53 7.57 -12.51 8.11
CA GLY A 53 8.52 -12.15 9.16
C GLY A 53 8.42 -10.69 9.62
N GLY A 54 9.49 -10.20 10.22
CA GLY A 54 9.60 -8.87 10.80
C GLY A 54 9.14 -8.80 12.27
N SER A 55 10.02 -8.26 13.12
CA SER A 55 9.76 -7.91 14.53
C SER A 55 8.97 -6.61 14.70
N MET A 56 8.54 -6.03 13.58
CA MET A 56 7.86 -4.74 13.50
C MET A 56 6.37 -4.82 13.82
N THR A 57 5.78 -3.67 14.12
CA THR A 57 4.36 -3.54 14.46
C THR A 57 3.45 -3.84 13.27
N THR A 58 2.20 -4.19 13.53
CA THR A 58 1.16 -4.42 12.51
C THR A 58 1.07 -3.24 11.53
N GLU A 59 1.12 -2.00 12.05
CA GLU A 59 1.07 -0.80 11.23
C GLU A 59 2.27 -0.68 10.28
N GLU A 60 3.48 -1.02 10.71
CA GLU A 60 4.65 -1.00 9.84
C GLU A 60 4.51 -2.04 8.73
N LYS A 61 4.03 -3.25 9.05
CA LYS A 61 3.76 -4.29 8.04
C LYS A 61 2.71 -3.84 7.02
N GLU A 62 1.63 -3.23 7.48
CA GLU A 62 0.60 -2.64 6.61
C GLU A 62 1.17 -1.57 5.68
N LYS A 63 2.05 -0.72 6.20
CA LYS A 63 2.76 0.26 5.37
C LYS A 63 3.64 -0.43 4.33
N VAL A 64 4.39 -1.46 4.69
CA VAL A 64 5.17 -2.24 3.72
C VAL A 64 4.26 -2.83 2.63
N ILE A 65 3.12 -3.42 3.00
CA ILE A 65 2.17 -4.02 2.06
C ILE A 65 1.66 -2.98 1.06
N LEU A 66 1.31 -1.77 1.53
CA LEU A 66 0.86 -0.67 0.68
C LEU A 66 1.98 -0.14 -0.21
N ALA A 67 3.19 0.02 0.33
CA ALA A 67 4.35 0.50 -0.41
C ALA A 67 4.66 -0.42 -1.58
N VAL A 68 4.67 -1.72 -1.29
CA VAL A 68 5.01 -2.76 -2.25
C VAL A 68 3.89 -2.93 -3.27
N GLY A 69 2.63 -3.02 -2.83
CA GLY A 69 1.53 -3.29 -3.74
C GLY A 69 1.12 -2.10 -4.62
N ASN A 70 1.33 -0.86 -4.17
CA ASN A 70 1.11 0.34 -4.97
C ASN A 70 2.22 0.59 -6.01
N VAL A 71 3.01 -0.43 -6.35
CA VAL A 71 4.02 -0.39 -7.41
C VAL A 71 3.43 -0.97 -8.70
N GLU A 72 3.77 -0.35 -9.81
CA GLU A 72 3.33 -0.82 -11.13
C GLU A 72 3.80 -2.25 -11.39
N GLY A 73 2.88 -3.14 -11.77
CA GLY A 73 3.18 -4.54 -12.09
C GLY A 73 2.85 -5.55 -11.00
N ILE A 74 2.49 -5.12 -9.78
CA ILE A 74 2.07 -6.00 -8.68
C ILE A 74 0.54 -6.16 -8.70
N SER A 75 0.09 -7.41 -8.63
CA SER A 75 -1.33 -7.78 -8.63
C SER A 75 -1.81 -8.15 -7.23
N GLU A 76 -0.95 -8.76 -6.42
CA GLU A 76 -1.32 -9.32 -5.12
C GLU A 76 -0.17 -9.19 -4.14
N VAL A 77 -0.46 -8.81 -2.90
CA VAL A 77 0.47 -8.90 -1.78
C VAL A 77 -0.14 -9.79 -0.70
N GLU A 78 0.59 -10.83 -0.31
CA GLU A 78 0.21 -11.76 0.75
C GLU A 78 1.12 -11.51 1.95
N ALA A 79 0.57 -11.30 3.13
CA ALA A 79 1.36 -11.12 4.34
C ALA A 79 0.79 -11.85 5.54
N ASP A 80 1.66 -12.35 6.40
CA ASP A 80 1.23 -12.97 7.66
C ASP A 80 1.04 -11.91 8.75
N VAL A 81 -0.01 -11.11 8.57
CA VAL A 81 -0.50 -10.15 9.55
C VAL A 81 -2.02 -10.29 9.65
N GLU A 82 -2.51 -10.45 10.88
CA GLU A 82 -3.94 -10.37 11.19
C GLU A 82 -4.23 -8.93 11.65
N THR A 83 -4.95 -8.19 10.82
CA THR A 83 -5.32 -6.81 11.11
C THR A 83 -6.78 -6.56 10.75
N GLU A 84 -7.44 -5.72 11.54
CA GLU A 84 -8.80 -5.26 11.30
C GLU A 84 -8.85 -3.96 10.49
N THR A 85 -7.70 -3.47 9.98
CA THR A 85 -7.68 -2.28 9.14
C THR A 85 -8.39 -2.52 7.81
N LEU A 86 -9.17 -1.51 7.42
CA LEU A 86 -9.95 -1.55 6.20
C LEU A 86 -9.10 -0.96 5.07
N PHE A 87 -8.99 -1.69 3.97
CA PHE A 87 -8.25 -1.24 2.78
C PHE A 87 -9.23 -0.90 1.68
N HIS A 88 -9.04 0.25 1.05
CA HIS A 88 -9.89 0.73 -0.03
C HIS A 88 -9.09 0.94 -1.30
N THR A 89 -9.54 0.33 -2.39
CA THR A 89 -8.98 0.58 -3.72
C THR A 89 -9.69 1.77 -4.34
N VAL A 90 -8.94 2.82 -4.67
CA VAL A 90 -9.47 4.04 -5.30
C VAL A 90 -10.07 3.70 -6.66
N GLU A 91 -11.33 4.06 -6.90
CA GLU A 91 -11.97 3.88 -8.19
C GLU A 91 -11.85 5.15 -9.05
N LYS A 92 -12.12 5.02 -10.36
CA LYS A 92 -12.06 6.17 -11.27
C LYS A 92 -13.14 7.19 -10.90
N GLY A 93 -12.71 8.38 -10.47
CA GLY A 93 -13.60 9.47 -10.06
C GLY A 93 -13.75 9.61 -8.54
N ASP A 94 -13.14 8.71 -7.77
CA ASP A 94 -13.10 8.84 -6.32
C ASP A 94 -12.21 10.01 -5.89
N THR A 95 -12.64 10.64 -4.80
CA THR A 95 -11.86 11.63 -4.06
C THR A 95 -11.66 11.09 -2.65
N LEU A 96 -10.60 11.52 -1.97
CA LEU A 96 -10.39 11.16 -0.56
C LEU A 96 -11.61 11.50 0.31
N TRP A 97 -12.29 12.61 0.00
CA TRP A 97 -13.51 13.00 0.69
C TRP A 97 -14.66 11.98 0.47
N ALA A 98 -14.90 11.56 -0.77
CA ALA A 98 -15.92 10.55 -1.09
C ALA A 98 -15.59 9.19 -0.46
N ILE A 99 -14.32 8.78 -0.48
CA ILE A 99 -13.85 7.55 0.15
C ILE A 99 -14.11 7.63 1.65
N SER A 100 -13.69 8.71 2.31
CA SER A 100 -13.93 8.95 3.73
C SER A 100 -15.42 8.93 4.07
N GLN A 101 -16.27 9.55 3.27
CA GLN A 101 -17.70 9.51 3.48
C GLN A 101 -18.27 8.09 3.37
N LYS A 102 -17.77 7.28 2.44
CA LYS A 102 -18.21 5.90 2.20
C LYS A 102 -17.73 4.93 3.27
N THR A 103 -16.51 5.13 3.80
CA THR A 103 -15.87 4.20 4.75
C THR A 103 -16.04 4.64 6.20
N LEU A 104 -15.71 5.91 6.50
CA LEU A 104 -15.78 6.50 7.85
C LEU A 104 -17.14 7.12 8.17
N GLY A 105 -18.04 7.22 7.18
CA GLY A 105 -19.34 7.88 7.30
C GLY A 105 -19.27 9.41 7.30
N ASP A 106 -18.06 9.99 7.32
CA ASP A 106 -17.83 11.43 7.34
C ASP A 106 -16.75 11.80 6.34
N GLY A 107 -17.11 12.62 5.36
CA GLY A 107 -16.17 13.09 4.34
C GLY A 107 -15.08 14.00 4.91
N ALA A 108 -15.35 14.73 6.00
CA ALA A 108 -14.38 15.62 6.64
C ALA A 108 -13.19 14.88 7.27
N ARG A 109 -13.34 13.57 7.54
CA ARG A 109 -12.30 12.69 8.08
C ARG A 109 -11.27 12.24 7.04
N TYR A 110 -11.32 12.78 5.82
CA TYR A 110 -10.34 12.49 4.77
C TYR A 110 -8.88 12.76 5.18
N ASN A 111 -8.66 13.70 6.10
CA ASN A 111 -7.35 13.99 6.66
C ASN A 111 -6.77 12.79 7.43
N GLU A 112 -7.60 12.00 8.10
CA GLU A 112 -7.14 10.81 8.83
C GLU A 112 -6.63 9.74 7.86
N ILE A 113 -7.34 9.53 6.73
CA ILE A 113 -6.87 8.66 5.65
C ILE A 113 -5.54 9.19 5.10
N PHE A 114 -5.45 10.49 4.86
CA PHE A 114 -4.22 11.10 4.37
C PHE A 114 -3.04 10.88 5.32
N GLU A 115 -3.23 11.08 6.63
CA GLU A 115 -2.19 10.87 7.64
C GLU A 115 -1.81 9.41 7.81
N ALA A 116 -2.78 8.50 7.77
CA ALA A 116 -2.54 7.06 7.87
C ALA A 116 -1.71 6.49 6.71
N ASN A 117 -1.74 7.16 5.55
CA ASN A 117 -1.00 6.75 4.35
C ASN A 117 0.27 7.58 4.09
N LYS A 118 0.66 8.49 4.99
CA LYS A 118 1.98 9.14 4.90
C LYS A 118 3.09 8.15 5.27
N PRO A 119 4.28 8.23 4.63
CA PRO A 119 4.71 9.22 3.63
C PRO A 119 4.39 8.85 2.17
N MET A 120 3.72 7.73 1.90
CA MET A 120 3.40 7.26 0.54
C MET A 120 2.48 8.23 -0.20
N LEU A 121 1.47 8.73 0.50
CA LEU A 121 0.58 9.75 -0.04
C LEU A 121 1.11 11.14 0.32
N LYS A 122 1.65 11.86 -0.68
CA LYS A 122 2.25 13.19 -0.48
C LYS A 122 1.22 14.32 -0.43
N HIS A 123 0.08 14.14 -1.08
CA HIS A 123 -1.02 15.10 -1.08
C HIS A 123 -2.37 14.38 -1.09
N PRO A 124 -3.40 14.97 -0.47
CA PRO A 124 -4.73 14.37 -0.40
C PRO A 124 -5.35 14.16 -1.80
N ASP A 125 -5.13 15.08 -2.73
CA ASP A 125 -5.68 14.97 -4.09
C ASP A 125 -4.80 14.15 -5.05
N LYS A 126 -3.60 13.73 -4.62
CA LYS A 126 -2.69 12.93 -5.44
C LYS A 126 -2.96 11.44 -5.26
N ILE A 127 -4.22 11.06 -5.42
CA ILE A 127 -4.65 9.67 -5.51
C ILE A 127 -4.92 9.31 -6.97
N TYR A 128 -4.70 8.05 -7.33
CA TYR A 128 -4.96 7.56 -8.68
C TYR A 128 -5.87 6.33 -8.65
N PRO A 129 -6.69 6.11 -9.71
CA PRO A 129 -7.53 4.92 -9.79
C PRO A 129 -6.68 3.66 -9.75
N GLY A 130 -7.02 2.71 -8.87
CA GLY A 130 -6.30 1.47 -8.60
C GLY A 130 -5.29 1.54 -7.45
N GLN A 131 -5.06 2.73 -6.87
CA GLN A 131 -4.27 2.87 -5.66
C GLN A 131 -4.99 2.26 -4.46
N LEU A 132 -4.30 1.45 -3.66
CA LEU A 132 -4.81 0.95 -2.39
C LEU A 132 -4.46 1.93 -1.27
N LEU A 133 -5.46 2.30 -0.47
CA LEU A 133 -5.33 3.17 0.69
C LEU A 133 -5.74 2.43 1.96
N ARG A 134 -4.97 2.63 3.02
CA ARG A 134 -5.35 2.25 4.39
C ARG A 134 -6.39 3.23 4.92
N ILE A 135 -7.49 2.71 5.42
CA ILE A 135 -8.51 3.51 6.09
C ILE A 135 -8.35 3.29 7.60
N PRO A 136 -8.02 4.34 8.37
CA PRO A 136 -8.04 4.24 9.82
C PRO A 136 -9.49 4.01 10.28
N THR A 137 -9.69 3.13 11.25
CA THR A 137 -10.99 2.85 11.88
C THR A 137 -11.14 3.63 13.17
#